data_AF-A0A2U1M937-F1
#
_entry.id   AF-A0A2U1M937-F1
#
_cell.length_a   1.000
_cell.length_b   1.000
_cell.length_c   1.000
_cell.angle_alpha   90.00
_cell.angle_beta   90.00
_cell.angle_gamma   90.00
#
_symmetry.space_group_name_H-M   'P 1'
#
loop_
_entity.id
_entity.type
_entity.pdbx_description
1 polymer ?
#
loop_
_entity_poly.entity_id
_entity_poly.type
_entity_poly.pdbx_seq_one_letter_code
_entity_poly.pdbx_strand_id
1 'polypeptide(L)'
;MATPPSEYAMSRTPHFQELRTASGSDNLQGCFHFLFTERHAEIDGLINVLREKRDELFKKIERMEKLVEEGEGFCVFHDAGNAGLECMKETLKIDKKMLGGLTGLLEVACEGRRESRRHVSRFE
;
A
#
# COMPACT_ATOMS: atom_id res chain seq x y z
N MET A 1 2.64 -8.98 -38.56
CA MET A 1 3.97 -8.46 -38.19
C MET A 1 3.82 -6.97 -37.99
N ALA A 2 4.06 -6.45 -36.78
CA ALA A 2 4.06 -5.00 -36.56
C ALA A 2 5.25 -4.36 -37.29
N THR A 3 5.06 -3.19 -37.89
CA THR A 3 6.15 -2.49 -38.58
C THR A 3 7.16 -1.99 -37.54
N PRO A 4 8.46 -2.35 -37.64
CA PRO A 4 9.45 -1.87 -36.71
C PRO A 4 9.59 -0.33 -36.78
N PRO A 5 9.81 0.36 -35.65
CA PRO A 5 9.99 1.81 -35.63
C PRO A 5 11.24 2.21 -36.42
N SER A 6 11.22 3.40 -37.04
CA SER A 6 12.41 3.94 -37.70
C SER A 6 13.53 4.21 -36.68
N GLU A 7 14.80 4.16 -37.10
CA GLU A 7 15.96 4.49 -36.24
C GLU A 7 15.84 5.89 -35.63
N TYR A 8 15.25 6.83 -36.37
CA TYR A 8 14.95 8.17 -35.87
C TYR A 8 13.93 8.16 -34.71
N ALA A 9 12.87 7.34 -34.81
CA ALA A 9 11.91 7.19 -33.74
C ALA A 9 12.53 6.47 -32.52
N MET A 10 13.37 5.46 -32.74
CA MET A 10 14.04 4.71 -31.67
C MET A 10 14.99 5.59 -30.86
N SER A 11 15.83 6.40 -31.52
CA SER A 11 16.76 7.33 -30.86
C SER A 11 16.07 8.42 -30.02
N ARG A 12 14.81 8.74 -30.34
CA ARG A 12 13.99 9.71 -29.58
C ARG A 12 13.12 9.07 -28.49
N THR A 13 13.05 7.75 -28.40
CA THR A 13 12.15 7.04 -27.48
C THR A 13 12.85 5.98 -26.61
N PRO A 14 13.97 6.31 -25.94
CA PRO A 14 14.79 5.32 -25.22
C PRO A 14 14.00 4.52 -24.17
N HIS A 15 13.16 5.17 -23.36
CA HIS A 15 12.34 4.49 -22.35
C HIS A 15 11.27 3.55 -22.92
N PHE A 16 10.76 3.86 -24.11
CA PHE A 16 9.86 2.93 -24.81
C PHE A 16 10.62 1.74 -25.39
N GLN A 17 11.89 1.91 -25.78
CA GLN A 17 12.73 0.77 -26.18
C GLN A 17 13.05 -0.14 -24.99
N GLU A 18 13.29 0.43 -23.81
CA GLU A 18 13.43 -0.33 -22.55
C GLU A 18 12.15 -1.12 -22.28
N LEU A 19 10.97 -0.48 -22.36
CA LEU A 19 9.69 -1.17 -22.18
C LEU A 19 9.43 -2.25 -23.23
N ARG A 20 9.78 -2.00 -24.50
CA ARG A 20 9.68 -2.99 -25.59
C ARG A 20 10.54 -4.22 -25.28
N THR A 21 11.76 -3.98 -24.80
CA THR A 21 12.70 -5.03 -24.42
C THR A 21 12.21 -5.81 -23.21
N ALA A 22 11.73 -5.12 -22.17
CA ALA A 22 11.20 -5.74 -20.95
C ALA A 22 9.94 -6.57 -21.21
N SER A 23 9.04 -6.07 -22.05
CA SER A 23 7.80 -6.77 -22.43
C SER A 23 8.01 -7.91 -23.43
N GLY A 24 9.16 -7.96 -24.12
CA GLY A 24 9.43 -8.92 -25.19
C GLY A 24 8.49 -8.79 -26.40
N SER A 25 7.75 -7.68 -26.52
CA SER A 25 6.75 -7.46 -27.57
C SER A 25 7.18 -6.35 -28.52
N ASP A 26 7.23 -6.62 -29.81
CA ASP A 26 7.46 -5.59 -30.84
C ASP A 26 6.21 -4.74 -31.13
N ASN A 27 5.04 -5.16 -30.64
CA ASN A 27 3.79 -4.40 -30.70
C ASN A 27 3.61 -3.55 -29.43
N LEU A 28 3.31 -2.26 -29.61
CA LEU A 28 3.00 -1.33 -28.52
C LEU A 28 1.84 -1.80 -27.63
N GLN A 29 0.83 -2.49 -28.19
CA GLN A 29 -0.26 -3.03 -27.38
C GLN A 29 0.26 -4.03 -26.34
N GLY A 30 1.19 -4.91 -26.72
CA GLY A 30 1.83 -5.85 -25.80
C GLY A 30 2.71 -5.15 -24.77
N CYS A 31 3.43 -4.09 -25.17
CA CYS A 31 4.20 -3.25 -24.25
C CYS A 31 3.30 -2.61 -23.17
N PHE A 32 2.14 -2.05 -23.58
CA PHE A 32 1.19 -1.45 -22.65
C PHE A 32 0.50 -2.48 -21.77
N HIS A 33 0.08 -3.62 -22.33
CA HIS A 33 -0.48 -4.71 -21.56
C HIS A 33 0.49 -5.17 -20.45
N PHE A 34 1.76 -5.37 -20.80
CA PHE A 34 2.82 -5.70 -19.83
C PHE A 34 2.94 -4.64 -18.73
N LEU A 35 3.11 -3.37 -19.10
CA LEU A 35 3.25 -2.25 -18.15
C LEU A 35 2.09 -2.19 -17.15
N PHE A 36 0.85 -2.28 -17.64
CA PHE A 36 -0.33 -2.18 -16.77
C PHE A 36 -0.52 -3.43 -15.91
N THR A 37 -0.11 -4.61 -16.40
CA THR A 37 -0.14 -5.86 -15.62
C THR A 37 0.86 -5.82 -14.47
N GLU A 38 2.09 -5.37 -14.72
CA GLU A 38 3.09 -5.18 -13.65
C GLU A 38 2.58 -4.20 -12.60
N ARG A 39 2.09 -3.03 -13.04
CA ARG A 39 1.51 -2.04 -12.12
C ARG A 39 0.35 -2.61 -11.30
N HIS A 40 -0.49 -3.46 -11.90
CA HIS A 40 -1.59 -4.11 -11.19
C HIS A 40 -1.08 -5.01 -10.07
N ALA A 41 -0.09 -5.85 -10.40
CA ALA A 41 0.53 -6.77 -9.44
C ALA A 41 1.23 -6.01 -8.30
N GLU A 42 1.91 -4.90 -8.58
CA GLU A 42 2.51 -4.03 -7.56
C GLU A 42 1.47 -3.48 -6.58
N ILE A 43 0.34 -2.98 -7.09
CA ILE A 43 -0.73 -2.43 -6.25
C ILE A 43 -1.35 -3.54 -5.39
N ASP A 44 -1.58 -4.73 -5.96
CA ASP A 44 -2.09 -5.87 -5.18
C ASP A 44 -1.11 -6.32 -4.09
N GLY A 45 0.19 -6.36 -4.39
CA GLY A 45 1.24 -6.62 -3.41
C GLY A 45 1.24 -5.59 -2.27
N LEU A 46 1.15 -4.30 -2.61
CA LEU A 46 1.06 -3.22 -1.64
C LEU A 46 -0.18 -3.35 -0.75
N ILE A 47 -1.34 -3.65 -1.32
CA ILE A 47 -2.59 -3.86 -0.56
C ILE A 47 -2.42 -4.97 0.48
N ASN A 48 -1.77 -6.08 0.12
CA ASN A 48 -1.55 -7.19 1.05
C ASN A 48 -0.68 -6.76 2.25
N VAL A 49 0.45 -6.10 2.00
CA VAL A 49 1.32 -5.59 3.06
C VAL A 49 0.59 -4.59 3.97
N LEU A 50 -0.19 -3.68 3.38
CA LEU A 50 -0.96 -2.69 4.15
C LEU A 50 -2.03 -3.36 5.03
N ARG A 51 -2.70 -4.40 4.53
CA ARG A 51 -3.67 -5.18 5.33
C ARG A 51 -3.01 -5.87 6.51
N GLU A 52 -1.88 -6.53 6.29
CA GLU A 52 -1.13 -7.19 7.35
C GLU A 52 -0.72 -6.17 8.44
N LYS A 53 -0.18 -5.02 8.05
CA LYS A 53 0.22 -3.96 9.00
C LYS A 53 -0.95 -3.32 9.73
N ARG A 54 -2.08 -3.12 9.06
CA ARG A 54 -3.32 -2.68 9.72
C ARG A 54 -3.77 -3.69 10.77
N ASP A 55 -3.78 -4.98 10.44
CA ASP A 55 -4.28 -6.03 11.33
C ASP A 55 -3.34 -6.26 12.54
N GLU A 56 -2.03 -6.18 12.32
CA GLU A 56 -1.03 -6.16 13.39
C GLU A 56 -1.26 -4.97 14.35
N LEU A 57 -1.46 -3.77 13.80
CA LEU A 57 -1.67 -2.56 14.61
C LEU A 57 -3.00 -2.60 15.35
N PHE A 58 -4.06 -3.09 14.71
CA PHE A 58 -5.37 -3.26 15.33
C PHE A 58 -5.28 -4.16 16.58
N LYS A 59 -4.61 -5.30 16.48
CA LYS A 59 -4.39 -6.21 17.64
C LYS A 59 -3.58 -5.56 18.75
N LYS A 60 -2.61 -4.69 18.43
CA LYS A 60 -1.83 -3.94 19.44
C LYS A 60 -2.71 -2.92 20.16
N ILE A 61 -3.55 -2.20 19.42
CA ILE A 61 -4.53 -1.25 19.96
C ILE A 61 -5.49 -1.97 20.92
N GLU A 62 -6.10 -3.08 20.49
CA GLU A 62 -7.04 -3.84 21.36
C GLU A 62 -6.38 -4.31 22.66
N ARG A 63 -5.11 -4.73 22.61
CA ARG A 63 -4.35 -5.10 23.81
C ARG A 63 -4.06 -3.89 24.70
N MET A 64 -3.65 -2.77 24.11
CA MET A 64 -3.36 -1.55 24.86
C MET A 64 -4.61 -0.96 25.51
N GLU A 65 -5.77 -1.04 24.85
CA GLU A 65 -7.06 -0.63 25.43
C GLU A 65 -7.39 -1.40 26.70
N LYS A 66 -7.24 -2.73 26.68
CA LYS A 66 -7.45 -3.57 27.87
C LYS A 66 -6.48 -3.22 29.00
N LEU A 67 -5.21 -2.99 28.68
CA LEU A 67 -4.21 -2.60 29.68
C LEU A 67 -4.51 -1.21 30.28
N VAL A 68 -5.02 -0.27 29.49
CA VAL A 68 -5.46 1.04 29.99
C VAL A 68 -6.68 0.87 30.91
N GLU A 69 -7.66 0.04 30.54
CA GLU A 69 -8.84 -0.24 31.38
C GLU A 69 -8.45 -0.89 32.72
N GLU A 70 -7.59 -1.91 32.71
CA GLU A 70 -7.03 -2.52 33.92
C GLU A 70 -6.23 -1.50 34.74
N GLY A 71 -5.43 -0.66 34.06
CA GLY A 71 -4.62 0.39 34.67
C GLY A 71 -5.45 1.47 35.35
N GLU A 72 -6.62 1.85 34.82
CA GLU A 72 -7.52 2.82 35.49
C GLU A 72 -7.98 2.33 36.87
N GLY A 73 -8.16 1.02 37.04
CA GLY A 73 -8.51 0.41 38.32
C GLY A 73 -7.31 0.11 39.23
N PHE A 74 -6.13 -0.16 38.67
CA PHE A 74 -4.97 -0.66 39.43
C PHE A 74 -3.87 0.39 39.67
N CYS A 75 -3.62 1.28 38.71
CA CYS A 75 -2.50 2.23 38.75
C CYS A 75 -2.66 3.32 39.83
N VAL A 76 -3.87 3.57 40.32
CA VAL A 76 -4.13 4.52 41.42
C VAL A 76 -3.45 4.09 42.73
N PHE A 77 -3.09 2.81 42.85
CA PHE A 77 -2.44 2.24 44.04
C PHE A 77 -0.89 2.28 43.98
N HIS A 78 -0.30 2.90 42.96
CA HIS A 78 1.15 2.94 42.77
C HIS A 78 1.67 4.35 42.43
N ASP A 79 2.79 4.76 43.05
CA ASP A 79 3.39 6.09 42.88
C ASP A 79 3.73 6.44 41.43
N ALA A 80 4.13 5.45 40.62
CA ALA A 80 4.42 5.62 39.19
C ALA A 80 3.21 5.31 38.28
N GLY A 81 2.12 4.80 38.83
CA GLY A 81 0.99 4.28 38.06
C GLY A 81 0.28 5.37 37.25
N ASN A 82 0.08 6.56 37.83
CA ASN A 82 -0.61 7.65 37.14
C ASN A 82 0.16 8.16 35.91
N ALA A 83 1.48 8.34 36.03
CA ALA A 83 2.32 8.77 34.91
C ALA A 83 2.39 7.70 33.81
N GLY A 84 2.53 6.42 34.19
CA GLY A 84 2.52 5.30 33.24
C GLY A 84 1.20 5.18 32.47
N LEU A 85 0.07 5.32 33.16
CA LEU A 85 -1.26 5.25 32.56
C LEU A 85 -1.50 6.38 31.55
N GLU A 86 -1.08 7.61 31.87
CA GLU A 86 -1.17 8.73 30.92
C GLU A 86 -0.31 8.49 29.67
N CYS A 87 0.93 8.02 29.81
CA CYS A 87 1.76 7.64 28.66
C CYS A 87 1.12 6.54 27.80
N MET A 88 0.44 5.56 28.41
CA MET A 88 -0.29 4.52 27.68
C MET A 88 -1.47 5.12 26.89
N LYS A 89 -2.24 6.03 27.49
CA LYS A 89 -3.34 6.73 26.82
C LYS A 89 -2.85 7.58 25.64
N GLU A 90 -1.74 8.29 25.81
CA GLU A 90 -1.10 9.06 24.73
C GLU A 90 -0.62 8.16 23.60
N THR A 91 0.04 7.06 23.91
CA THR A 91 0.50 6.06 22.93
C THR A 91 -0.68 5.50 22.15
N LEU A 92 -1.74 5.09 22.85
CA LEU A 92 -2.96 4.56 22.25
C LEU A 92 -3.63 5.57 21.30
N LYS A 93 -3.61 6.86 21.65
CA LYS A 93 -4.14 7.93 20.80
C LYS A 93 -3.34 8.06 19.49
N ILE A 94 -2.02 7.91 19.55
CA ILE A 94 -1.16 7.92 18.36
C ILE A 94 -1.39 6.67 17.52
N ASP A 95 -1.45 5.49 18.13
CA ASP A 95 -1.70 4.23 17.42
C ASP A 95 -3.03 4.26 16.67
N LYS A 96 -4.10 4.77 17.29
CA LYS A 96 -5.40 4.95 16.62
C LYS A 96 -5.32 5.90 15.42
N LYS A 97 -4.53 6.98 15.51
CA LYS A 97 -4.28 7.87 14.37
C LYS A 97 -3.52 7.17 13.25
N MET A 98 -2.49 6.39 13.60
CA MET A 98 -1.73 5.60 12.63
C MET A 98 -2.63 4.57 11.92
N LEU A 99 -3.53 3.92 12.65
CA LEU A 99 -4.52 2.99 12.09
C LEU A 99 -5.46 3.69 11.11
N GLY A 100 -5.93 4.90 11.44
CA GLY A 100 -6.72 5.73 10.54
C GLY A 100 -5.96 6.06 9.25
N GLY A 101 -4.68 6.43 9.35
CA GLY A 101 -3.81 6.68 8.21
C GLY A 101 -3.60 5.45 7.32
N LEU A 102 -3.34 4.28 7.91
CA LEU A 102 -3.21 3.02 7.18
C LEU A 102 -4.52 2.62 6.48
N THR A 103 -5.66 2.86 7.12
CA THR A 103 -6.97 2.59 6.52
C THR A 103 -7.22 3.49 5.32
N GLY A 104 -6.95 4.79 5.43
CA GLY A 104 -7.07 5.72 4.29
C GLY A 104 -6.12 5.37 3.14
N LEU A 105 -4.87 4.99 3.43
CA LEU A 105 -3.95 4.53 2.39
C LEU A 105 -4.43 3.24 1.71
N LEU A 106 -5.01 2.31 2.47
CA LEU A 106 -5.60 1.09 1.93
C LEU A 106 -6.76 1.40 0.96
N GLU A 107 -7.61 2.37 1.29
CA GLU A 107 -8.71 2.82 0.44
C GLU A 107 -8.19 3.37 -0.89
N VAL A 108 -7.18 4.25 -0.84
CA VAL A 108 -6.52 4.80 -2.03
C VAL A 108 -5.89 3.69 -2.88
N ALA A 109 -5.20 2.73 -2.24
CA ALA A 109 -4.62 1.59 -2.94
C ALA A 109 -5.70 0.72 -3.60
N CYS A 110 -6.83 0.50 -2.92
CA CYS A 110 -7.96 -0.24 -3.49
C CYS A 110 -8.60 0.50 -4.68
N GLU A 111 -8.66 1.83 -4.66
CA GLU A 111 -9.09 2.64 -5.80
C GLU A 111 -8.11 2.51 -6.97
N GLY A 112 -6.81 2.68 -6.72
CA GLY A 112 -5.75 2.50 -7.71
C GLY A 112 -5.79 1.11 -8.35
N ARG A 113 -6.12 0.06 -7.58
CA ARG A 113 -6.32 -1.28 -8.12
C ARG A 113 -7.50 -1.36 -9.08
N ARG A 114 -8.62 -0.72 -8.76
CA ARG A 114 -9.81 -0.71 -9.64
C ARG A 114 -9.52 0.03 -10.94
N GLU A 115 -8.79 1.13 -10.87
CA GLU A 115 -8.32 1.89 -12.02
C GLU A 115 -7.35 1.06 -12.88
N SER A 116 -6.31 0.49 -12.26
CA SER A 116 -5.34 -0.38 -12.93
C SER A 116 -6.00 -1.60 -13.59
N ARG A 117 -6.99 -2.24 -12.95
CA ARG A 117 -7.76 -3.34 -13.56
C ARG A 117 -8.46 -2.92 -14.85
N ARG A 118 -9.02 -1.70 -14.90
CA ARG A 118 -9.63 -1.16 -16.13
C ARG A 118 -8.59 -0.96 -17.22
N HIS A 119 -7.37 -0.56 -16.87
CA HIS A 119 -6.28 -0.41 -17.83
C HIS A 119 -5.84 -1.75 -18.40
N VAL A 120 -5.61 -2.77 -17.58
CA VAL A 120 -5.28 -4.13 -18.06
C VAL A 120 -6.34 -4.63 -19.05
N SER A 121 -7.62 -4.55 -18.69
CA SER A 121 -8.73 -5.03 -19.54
C SER A 121 -8.89 -4.32 -20.89
N ARG A 122 -8.25 -3.16 -21.10
CA ARG A 122 -8.27 -2.45 -22.38
C ARG A 122 -7.24 -2.98 -23.37
N PHE A 123 -6.26 -3.73 -22.89
CA PHE A 123 -5.15 -4.24 -23.69
C PHE A 123 -5.10 -5.78 -23.70
N GLU A 124 -5.99 -6.47 -22.98
CA GLU A 124 -6.35 -7.89 -23.16
C GLU A 124 -6.98 -8.15 -24.53
#